data_AF-A0A7C5JDB5-F1
#
_entry.id   AF-A0A7C5JDB5-F1
#
_cell.length_a   1.000
_cell.length_b   1.000
_cell.length_c   1.000
_cell.angle_alpha   90.00
_cell.angle_beta   90.00
_cell.angle_gamma   90.00
#
_symmetry.space_group_name_H-M   'P 1'
#
loop_
_entity.id
_entity.type
_entity.pdbx_description
1 polymer ?
#
loop_
_entity_poly.entity_id
_entity_poly.type
_entity_poly.pdbx_seq_one_letter_code
_entity_poly.pdbx_strand_id
1 'polypeptide(L)'
;QLDPAKASEAELRGQDIFFGKGRCSTCHTPPYYTDNQMHDLQTERFFKPVMVNGRQASVDGKLKTIPLRGVKDNPPYLHDGRLLTLEDTVEFFNLILQLDLSAAEKGDLVAFLRAL
;
A
#
# COMPACT_ATOMS: atom_id res chain seq x y z
N GLN A 1 -8.13 11.72 8.23
CA GLN A 1 -8.01 12.70 7.13
C GLN A 1 -7.02 13.76 7.57
N LEU A 2 -6.27 14.32 6.62
CA LEU A 2 -5.33 15.43 6.88
C LEU A 2 -6.08 16.73 7.15
N ASP A 3 -5.42 17.64 7.86
CA ASP A 3 -5.87 19.02 8.03
C ASP A 3 -5.52 19.82 6.76
N PRO A 4 -6.50 20.29 5.97
CA PRO A 4 -6.22 21.00 4.72
C PRO A 4 -5.43 22.31 4.91
N ALA A 5 -5.45 22.90 6.11
CA ALA A 5 -4.67 24.11 6.39
C ALA A 5 -3.17 23.83 6.59
N LYS A 6 -2.79 22.56 6.78
CA LYS A 6 -1.40 22.13 7.03
C LYS A 6 -0.83 21.23 5.94
N ALA A 7 -1.70 20.52 5.22
CA ALA A 7 -1.30 19.64 4.14
C ALA A 7 -0.92 20.41 2.88
N SER A 8 0.12 19.93 2.20
CA SER A 8 0.44 20.33 0.83
C SER A 8 -0.62 19.85 -0.16
N GLU A 9 -0.66 20.48 -1.33
CA GLU A 9 -1.59 20.07 -2.40
C GLU A 9 -1.37 18.62 -2.84
N ALA A 10 -0.11 18.15 -2.86
CA ALA A 10 0.22 16.78 -3.22
C ALA A 10 -0.34 15.77 -2.21
N GLU A 11 -0.25 16.07 -0.91
CA GLU A 11 -0.81 15.22 0.14
C GLU A 11 -2.35 15.18 0.10
N LEU A 12 -2.99 16.29 -0.26
CA LEU A 12 -4.44 16.35 -0.45
C LEU A 12 -4.89 15.55 -1.68
N ARG A 13 -4.23 15.72 -2.83
CA ARG A 13 -4.50 14.88 -4.01
C ARG A 13 -4.25 13.41 -3.73
N GLY A 14 -3.19 13.10 -2.99
CA GLY A 14 -2.87 11.73 -2.56
C GLY A 14 -3.95 11.12 -1.68
N GLN A 15 -4.54 11.93 -0.79
CA GLN A 15 -5.70 11.52 0.00
C GLN A 15 -6.90 11.21 -0.90
N ASP A 16 -7.21 12.07 -1.87
CA ASP A 16 -8.33 11.85 -2.80
C ASP A 16 -8.14 10.56 -3.61
N ILE A 17 -6.91 10.29 -4.06
CA ILE A 17 -6.59 9.04 -4.75
C ILE A 17 -6.76 7.85 -3.80
N PHE A 18 -6.29 7.93 -2.55
CA PHE A 18 -6.40 6.87 -1.55
C PHE A 18 -7.86 6.47 -1.27
N PHE A 19 -8.76 7.45 -1.20
CA PHE A 19 -10.19 7.22 -0.99
C PHE A 19 -10.97 6.95 -2.28
N GLY A 20 -10.42 7.33 -3.44
CA GLY A 20 -11.04 7.17 -4.76
C GLY A 20 -10.33 6.10 -5.61
N LYS A 21 -9.66 6.55 -6.68
CA LYS A 21 -9.09 5.68 -7.73
C LYS A 21 -8.16 4.59 -7.19
N GLY A 22 -7.39 4.89 -6.14
CA GLY A 22 -6.47 3.97 -5.50
C GLY A 22 -7.16 2.84 -4.71
N ARG A 23 -8.44 3.01 -4.33
CA ARG A 23 -9.25 2.05 -3.56
C ARG A 23 -8.61 1.58 -2.24
N CYS A 24 -7.58 2.25 -1.76
CA CYS A 24 -6.78 1.83 -0.60
C CYS A 24 -7.62 1.82 0.67
N SER A 25 -8.56 2.78 0.77
CA SER A 25 -9.48 2.92 1.91
C SER A 25 -10.48 1.77 2.08
N THR A 26 -10.60 0.87 1.10
CA THR A 26 -11.48 -0.31 1.21
C THR A 26 -11.03 -1.28 2.31
N CYS A 27 -9.71 -1.41 2.53
CA CYS A 27 -9.14 -2.16 3.65
C CYS A 27 -8.55 -1.22 4.71
N HIS A 28 -7.90 -0.12 4.29
CA HIS A 28 -7.25 0.82 5.20
C HIS A 28 -8.21 1.93 5.65
N THR A 29 -9.21 1.55 6.45
CA THR A 29 -10.28 2.45 6.89
C THR A 29 -9.83 3.40 8.02
N PRO A 30 -10.18 4.69 7.98
CA PRO A 30 -9.89 5.63 9.06
C PRO A 30 -10.67 5.28 10.36
N PRO A 31 -10.21 5.72 11.54
CA PRO A 31 -9.15 6.71 11.76
C PRO A 31 -7.75 6.12 11.83
N TYR A 32 -7.58 4.81 11.98
CA TYR A 32 -6.26 4.16 12.11
C TYR A 32 -5.73 3.59 10.79
N TYR A 33 -6.50 3.70 9.72
CA TYR A 33 -6.16 3.20 8.38
C TYR A 33 -5.94 1.69 8.39
N THR A 34 -6.86 0.97 9.02
CA THR A 34 -6.95 -0.50 9.07
C THR A 34 -8.36 -0.91 9.46
N ASP A 35 -8.85 -1.99 8.86
CA ASP A 35 -10.10 -2.65 9.23
C ASP A 35 -9.91 -3.80 10.23
N ASN A 36 -8.66 -4.09 10.63
CA ASN A 36 -8.29 -5.24 11.46
C ASN A 36 -8.67 -6.62 10.88
N GLN A 37 -8.93 -6.72 9.58
CA GLN A 37 -9.27 -7.99 8.93
C GLN A 37 -8.06 -8.60 8.20
N MET A 38 -8.28 -9.82 7.70
CA MET A 38 -7.32 -10.59 6.94
C MET A 38 -7.77 -10.63 5.46
N HIS A 39 -6.91 -10.19 4.55
CA HIS A 39 -7.19 -10.14 3.11
C HIS A 39 -6.15 -10.91 2.32
N ASP A 40 -6.59 -11.55 1.25
CA ASP A 40 -5.70 -12.25 0.32
C ASP A 40 -5.47 -11.37 -0.91
N LEU A 41 -4.21 -11.05 -1.18
CA LEU A 41 -3.83 -10.28 -2.37
C LEU A 41 -3.76 -11.15 -3.62
N GLN A 42 -3.74 -12.47 -3.45
CA GLN A 42 -3.66 -13.49 -4.50
C GLN A 42 -2.49 -13.21 -5.45
N THR A 43 -1.30 -12.95 -4.88
CA THR A 43 -0.08 -12.55 -5.61
C THR A 43 0.42 -13.64 -6.55
N GLU A 44 0.11 -14.90 -6.25
CA GLU A 44 0.43 -16.08 -7.06
C GLU A 44 -0.15 -16.04 -8.48
N ARG A 45 -1.14 -15.16 -8.77
CA ARG A 45 -1.63 -14.98 -10.14
C ARG A 45 -0.58 -14.40 -11.09
N PHE A 46 0.49 -13.82 -10.55
CA PHE A 46 1.54 -13.14 -11.32
C PHE A 46 2.82 -13.96 -11.49
N PHE A 47 2.97 -15.10 -10.80
CA PHE A 47 4.18 -15.90 -10.87
C PHE A 47 3.90 -17.39 -10.65
N LYS A 48 4.79 -18.24 -11.16
CA LYS A 48 4.75 -19.67 -10.82
C LYS A 48 5.56 -19.91 -9.55
N PRO A 49 5.13 -20.79 -8.64
CA PRO A 49 5.91 -21.12 -7.47
C PRO A 49 7.30 -21.61 -7.83
N VAL A 50 8.33 -21.07 -7.18
CA VAL A 50 9.73 -21.43 -7.40
C VAL A 50 10.46 -21.64 -6.08
N MET A 51 11.55 -22.40 -6.10
CA MET A 51 12.42 -22.56 -4.93
C MET A 51 13.49 -21.48 -4.95
N VAL A 52 13.59 -20.70 -3.87
CA VAL A 52 14.61 -19.67 -3.64
C VAL A 52 15.29 -19.99 -2.31
N ASN A 53 16.59 -20.31 -2.35
CA ASN A 53 17.38 -20.64 -1.16
C ASN A 53 16.73 -21.71 -0.25
N GLY A 54 16.13 -22.74 -0.85
CA GLY A 54 15.45 -23.82 -0.11
C GLY A 54 14.08 -23.44 0.47
N ARG A 55 13.59 -22.22 0.23
CA ARG A 55 12.22 -21.79 0.54
C ARG A 55 11.37 -21.75 -0.73
N GLN A 56 10.13 -22.23 -0.64
CA GLN A 56 9.20 -22.11 -1.74
C GLN A 56 8.63 -20.69 -1.74
N ALA A 57 8.95 -19.90 -2.76
CA ALA A 57 8.24 -18.67 -3.06
C ALA A 57 6.89 -19.08 -3.65
N SER A 58 5.88 -19.23 -2.79
CA SER A 58 4.51 -19.63 -3.13
C SER A 58 3.52 -18.54 -2.70
N VAL A 59 2.29 -18.93 -2.38
CA VAL A 59 1.19 -18.03 -1.99
C VAL A 59 1.50 -17.29 -0.69
N ASP A 60 1.26 -15.97 -0.66
CA ASP A 60 1.35 -15.18 0.57
C ASP A 60 0.18 -15.50 1.52
N GLY A 61 -0.96 -15.95 0.97
CA GLY A 61 -2.19 -16.22 1.71
C GLY A 61 -2.83 -14.95 2.28
N LYS A 62 -3.67 -15.13 3.31
CA LYS A 62 -4.34 -13.99 3.94
C LYS A 62 -3.38 -13.24 4.87
N LEU A 63 -3.28 -11.93 4.66
CA LEU A 63 -2.46 -11.01 5.43
C LEU A 63 -3.35 -10.04 6.20
N LYS A 64 -2.93 -9.67 7.41
CA LYS A 64 -3.64 -8.65 8.19
C LYS A 64 -3.43 -7.27 7.56
N THR A 65 -4.49 -6.47 7.45
CA THR A 65 -4.36 -5.04 7.15
C THR A 65 -3.66 -4.34 8.31
N ILE A 66 -2.41 -3.92 8.13
CA ILE A 66 -1.68 -3.18 9.16
C ILE A 66 -2.12 -1.70 9.21
N PRO A 67 -2.13 -1.05 10.39
CA PRO A 67 -2.36 0.38 10.49
C PRO A 67 -1.33 1.18 9.66
N LEU A 68 -1.76 2.27 9.03
CA LEU A 68 -0.86 3.12 8.22
C LEU A 68 -0.39 4.41 8.91
N ARG A 69 -0.87 4.69 10.13
CA ARG A 69 -0.33 5.84 10.89
C ARG A 69 1.12 5.58 11.29
N GLY A 70 2.02 6.52 10.99
CA GLY A 70 3.45 6.34 11.21
C GLY A 70 4.11 5.32 10.28
N VAL A 71 3.47 4.97 9.15
CA VAL A 71 4.00 3.96 8.22
C VAL A 71 5.40 4.33 7.72
N LYS A 72 5.66 5.62 7.47
CA LYS A 72 6.96 6.13 6.97
C LYS A 72 8.17 5.76 7.83
N ASP A 73 7.97 5.42 9.10
CA ASP A 73 9.05 5.22 10.07
C ASP A 73 9.46 3.75 10.21
N ASN A 74 8.82 2.82 9.47
CA ASN A 74 9.04 1.37 9.61
C ASN A 74 9.31 0.62 8.29
N PRO A 75 10.32 1.02 7.49
CA PRO A 75 10.79 0.18 6.39
C PRO A 75 11.55 -1.07 6.89
N PRO A 76 11.60 -2.18 6.13
CA PRO A 76 10.91 -2.40 4.86
C PRO A 76 9.44 -2.79 5.04
N TYR A 77 8.67 -2.67 3.98
CA TYR A 77 7.22 -2.85 3.94
C TYR A 77 6.80 -4.23 3.41
N LEU A 78 5.52 -4.56 3.66
CA LEU A 78 4.90 -5.87 3.51
C LEU A 78 5.43 -6.91 4.51
N HIS A 79 4.68 -8.01 4.70
CA HIS A 79 4.94 -9.02 5.72
C HIS A 79 6.29 -9.74 5.60
N ASP A 80 6.87 -9.77 4.39
CA ASP A 80 8.15 -10.41 4.08
C ASP A 80 9.29 -9.39 3.87
N GLY A 81 9.01 -8.10 4.01
CA GLY A 81 9.99 -7.03 3.87
C GLY A 81 10.53 -6.84 2.45
N ARG A 82 9.85 -7.34 1.42
CA ARG A 82 10.35 -7.24 0.02
C ARG A 82 10.26 -5.84 -0.59
N LEU A 83 9.49 -4.95 0.03
CA LEU A 83 9.23 -3.59 -0.48
C LEU A 83 10.07 -2.60 0.33
N LEU A 84 11.11 -2.02 -0.26
CA LEU A 84 12.09 -1.24 0.51
C LEU A 84 11.60 0.18 0.81
N THR A 85 10.76 0.73 -0.06
CA THR A 85 10.27 2.11 0.01
C THR A 85 8.74 2.18 -0.06
N LEU A 86 8.19 3.36 0.29
CA LEU A 86 6.76 3.61 0.10
C LEU A 86 6.41 3.68 -1.39
N GLU A 87 7.34 4.14 -2.23
CA GLU A 87 7.25 4.10 -3.68
C GLU A 87 7.09 2.65 -4.18
N ASP A 88 7.94 1.73 -3.72
CA ASP A 88 7.82 0.30 -4.06
C ASP A 88 6.49 -0.28 -3.59
N THR A 89 6.01 0.17 -2.42
CA THR A 89 4.73 -0.25 -1.86
C THR A 89 3.56 0.21 -2.74
N VAL A 90 3.54 1.49 -3.09
CA VAL A 90 2.49 2.04 -3.97
C VAL A 90 2.53 1.39 -5.35
N GLU A 91 3.72 1.17 -5.92
CA GLU A 91 3.86 0.48 -7.20
C GLU A 91 3.36 -0.97 -7.13
N PHE A 92 3.76 -1.70 -6.09
CA PHE A 92 3.31 -3.06 -5.88
C PHE A 92 1.78 -3.14 -5.84
N PHE A 93 1.10 -2.31 -5.04
CA PHE A 93 -0.36 -2.32 -4.98
C PHE A 93 -1.03 -1.78 -6.25
N ASN A 94 -0.41 -0.85 -6.97
CA ASN A 94 -0.88 -0.42 -8.28
C ASN A 94 -0.94 -1.59 -9.28
N LEU A 95 0.10 -2.42 -9.32
CA LEU A 95 0.18 -3.60 -10.20
C LEU A 95 -0.75 -4.72 -9.72
N ILE A 96 -0.68 -5.08 -8.44
CA ILE A 96 -1.50 -6.14 -7.87
C ILE A 96 -2.98 -5.78 -8.06
N LEU A 97 -3.43 -4.61 -7.61
CA LEU A 97 -4.83 -4.23 -7.70
C LEU A 97 -5.24 -3.69 -9.08
N GLN A 98 -4.34 -3.64 -10.05
CA GLN A 98 -4.57 -3.17 -11.42
C GLN A 98 -5.26 -1.79 -11.45
N LEU A 99 -4.69 -0.82 -10.73
CA LEU A 99 -5.31 0.49 -10.50
C LEU A 99 -5.07 1.51 -11.63
N ASP A 100 -4.12 1.23 -12.52
CA ASP A 100 -3.73 2.09 -13.63
C ASP A 100 -3.42 3.54 -13.18
N LEU A 101 -2.66 3.66 -12.09
CA LEU A 101 -2.21 4.94 -11.57
C LEU A 101 -1.04 5.47 -12.38
N SER A 102 -1.15 6.71 -12.82
CA SER A 102 -0.07 7.47 -13.44
C SER A 102 1.09 7.71 -12.46
N ALA A 103 2.26 8.08 -13.00
CA ALA A 103 3.42 8.41 -12.17
C ALA A 103 3.14 9.55 -11.18
N ALA A 104 2.37 10.57 -11.59
CA ALA A 104 1.97 11.68 -10.72
C ALA A 104 1.05 11.21 -9.59
N GLU A 105 0.03 10.41 -9.91
CA GLU A 105 -0.90 9.88 -8.90
C GLU A 105 -0.19 9.00 -7.86
N LYS A 106 0.78 8.19 -8.28
CA LYS A 106 1.59 7.39 -7.37
C LYS A 106 2.44 8.28 -6.45
N GLY A 107 3.05 9.34 -6.99
CA GLY A 107 3.81 10.32 -6.20
C GLY A 107 2.95 11.03 -5.15
N ASP A 108 1.76 11.48 -5.53
CA ASP A 108 0.80 12.12 -4.63
C ASP A 108 0.35 11.13 -3.52
N LEU A 109 0.05 9.87 -3.87
CA LEU A 109 -0.25 8.81 -2.89
C LEU A 109 0.87 8.61 -1.87
N VAL A 110 2.12 8.56 -2.32
CA VAL A 110 3.27 8.43 -1.42
C VAL A 110 3.38 9.65 -0.51
N ALA A 111 3.15 10.87 -1.02
CA ALA A 111 3.14 12.07 -0.19
C ALA A 111 2.08 11.97 0.93
N PHE A 112 0.87 11.52 0.59
CA PHE A 112 -0.18 11.27 1.58
C PHE A 112 0.25 10.23 2.63
N LEU A 113 0.83 9.10 2.23
CA LEU A 113 1.29 8.06 3.17
C LEU A 113 2.38 8.57 4.12
N ARG A 114 3.26 9.47 3.67
CA ARG A 114 4.28 10.12 4.52
C ARG A 114 3.67 11.08 5.55
N ALA A 115 2.49 11.63 5.26
CA ALA A 115 1.78 12.56 6.13
C ALA A 115 0.93 11.86 7.22
N LEU A 116 0.75 10.53 7.12
CA LEU A 116 0.06 9.71 8.13
C LEU A 116 0.92 9.44 9.37
#